data_AF-A0A962CL68-F1
#
_entry.id   AF-A0A962CL68-F1
#
_cell.length_a   1.000
_cell.length_b   1.000
_cell.length_c   1.000
_cell.angle_alpha   90.00
_cell.angle_beta   90.00
_cell.angle_gamma   90.00
#
_symmetry.space_group_name_H-M   'P 1'
#
loop_
_entity.id
_entity.type
_entity.pdbx_description
1 polymer ?
#
loop_
_entity_poly.entity_id
_entity_poly.type
_entity_poly.pdbx_seq_one_letter_code
_entity_poly.pdbx_strand_id
1 'polypeptide(L)'
;MSGKPPADFHPEAAAQPDPSDPQCPDLDGSYDLAGSPLAKAITDRAPPDSHGLPILLTFKRGVTSTEAWWVVPRDRLLEWAATERESNPAAYARWRDLVLRGKLAGERAWDRDGYRDAVAELGPPAPVFAGIVRYTCEENWMRTHPQPSTYRADADGDNSETEIWLARDRSGDLLVKNLEFSLKAFHVWGDATSFLRTSGRANWSRIPVQP
;
A
#
# COMPACT_ATOMS: atom_id res chain seq x y z
N MET A 1 -18.93 9.71 -12.22
CA MET A 1 -19.30 10.95 -11.50
C MET A 1 -17.99 11.60 -11.07
N SER A 2 -17.75 12.86 -11.43
CA SER A 2 -16.59 13.61 -10.90
C SER A 2 -16.87 13.90 -9.43
N GLY A 3 -16.18 13.19 -8.53
CA GLY A 3 -16.47 13.28 -7.10
C GLY A 3 -15.95 14.58 -6.53
N LYS A 4 -16.84 15.37 -5.91
CA LYS A 4 -16.39 16.35 -4.90
C LYS A 4 -15.78 15.56 -3.73
N PRO A 5 -14.77 16.10 -3.04
CA PRO A 5 -14.32 15.50 -1.79
C PRO A 5 -15.50 15.34 -0.81
N PRO A 6 -15.47 14.36 0.10
CA PRO A 6 -16.46 14.27 1.17
C PRO A 6 -16.61 15.63 1.87
N ALA A 7 -17.85 16.06 2.14
CA ALA A 7 -18.11 17.43 2.62
C ALA A 7 -17.51 17.74 4.01
N ASP A 8 -17.24 16.69 4.78
CA ASP A 8 -16.63 16.70 6.11
C ASP A 8 -15.11 16.43 6.08
N PHE A 9 -14.50 16.40 4.89
CA PHE A 9 -13.08 16.14 4.75
C PHE A 9 -12.23 17.37 5.06
N HIS A 10 -11.34 17.23 6.04
CA HIS A 10 -10.25 18.16 6.30
C HIS A 10 -8.95 17.38 6.48
N PRO A 11 -7.98 17.48 5.55
CA PRO A 11 -6.70 16.82 5.71
C PRO A 11 -5.96 17.44 6.89
N GLU A 12 -5.51 16.59 7.80
CA GLU A 12 -4.80 17.01 8.99
C GLU A 12 -3.30 17.18 8.68
N ALA A 13 -2.72 18.25 9.20
CA ALA A 13 -1.28 18.46 9.13
C ALA A 13 -0.56 17.42 9.99
N ALA A 14 0.69 17.10 9.65
CA ALA A 14 1.45 16.17 10.47
C ALA A 14 1.60 16.68 11.91
N ALA A 15 1.30 15.81 12.89
CA ALA A 15 1.45 16.13 14.31
C ALA A 15 2.89 16.49 14.68
N GLN A 16 3.86 15.95 13.93
CA GLN A 16 5.24 16.44 13.91
C GLN A 16 5.63 16.64 12.45
N PRO A 17 5.85 17.89 12.00
CA PRO A 17 6.31 18.14 10.65
C PRO A 17 7.67 17.48 10.42
N ASP A 18 7.82 16.78 9.28
CA ASP A 18 9.12 16.34 8.81
C ASP A 18 9.98 17.59 8.58
N PRO A 19 11.17 17.72 9.19
CA PRO A 19 12.01 18.90 9.01
C PRO A 19 12.49 19.06 7.56
N SER A 20 12.42 18.01 6.74
CA SER A 20 12.70 18.05 5.30
C SER A 20 11.50 18.40 4.42
N ASP A 21 10.27 18.15 4.90
CA ASP A 21 9.03 18.52 4.20
C ASP A 21 7.82 18.61 5.15
N PRO A 22 7.55 19.80 5.73
CA PRO A 22 6.48 19.98 6.72
C PRO A 22 5.07 19.91 6.12
N GLN A 23 4.92 19.81 4.80
CA GLN A 23 3.62 19.74 4.12
C GLN A 23 3.07 18.32 3.99
N CYS A 24 3.87 17.30 4.34
CA CYS A 24 3.40 15.92 4.31
C CYS A 24 2.42 15.63 5.46
N PRO A 25 1.33 14.90 5.20
CA PRO A 25 0.42 14.45 6.25
C PRO A 25 1.05 13.39 7.14
N ASP A 26 0.53 13.29 8.36
CA ASP A 26 0.71 12.11 9.19
C ASP A 26 -0.25 11.01 8.74
N LEU A 27 0.27 9.87 8.30
CA LEU A 27 -0.55 8.73 7.88
C LEU A 27 -0.52 7.59 8.90
N ASP A 28 0.17 7.75 10.03
CA ASP A 28 0.41 6.69 11.00
C ASP A 28 -0.90 6.04 11.45
N GLY A 29 -0.97 4.72 11.26
CA GLY A 29 -2.19 3.96 11.50
C GLY A 29 -2.20 2.65 10.72
N SER A 30 -3.14 1.77 11.08
CA SER A 30 -3.41 0.53 10.37
C SER A 30 -4.73 0.64 9.63
N TYR A 31 -4.78 0.17 8.39
CA TYR A 31 -5.97 0.29 7.55
C TYR A 31 -6.24 -1.05 6.86
N ASP A 32 -7.51 -1.42 6.78
CA ASP A 32 -7.91 -2.62 6.03
C ASP A 32 -7.92 -2.32 4.54
N LEU A 33 -6.77 -2.57 3.92
CA LEU A 33 -6.54 -2.41 2.51
C LEU A 33 -5.97 -3.69 1.89
N ALA A 34 -5.61 -4.70 2.68
CA ALA A 34 -4.91 -5.86 2.15
C ALA A 34 -5.78 -6.65 1.18
N GLY A 35 -5.13 -7.32 0.23
CA GLY A 35 -5.76 -7.97 -0.91
C GLY A 35 -6.39 -7.02 -1.94
N SER A 36 -6.58 -5.72 -1.65
CA SER A 36 -7.26 -4.82 -2.58
C SER A 36 -6.36 -4.35 -3.73
N PRO A 37 -6.92 -4.07 -4.93
CA PRO A 37 -6.19 -3.41 -6.01
C PRO A 37 -5.58 -2.08 -5.59
N LEU A 38 -6.21 -1.38 -4.65
CA LEU A 38 -5.75 -0.10 -4.11
C LEU A 38 -4.47 -0.26 -3.27
N ALA A 39 -4.40 -1.29 -2.43
CA ALA A 39 -3.21 -1.63 -1.66
C ALA A 39 -1.97 -1.84 -2.55
N LYS A 40 -2.15 -2.59 -3.63
CA LYS A 40 -1.10 -2.79 -4.64
C LYS A 40 -0.71 -1.47 -5.29
N ALA A 41 -1.68 -0.63 -5.66
CA ALA A 41 -1.41 0.63 -6.32
C ALA A 41 -0.68 1.65 -5.41
N ILE A 42 -0.91 1.61 -4.09
CA ILE A 42 -0.20 2.46 -3.11
C ILE A 42 1.24 2.00 -2.88
N THR A 43 1.47 0.68 -2.78
CA THR A 43 2.75 0.10 -2.34
C THR A 43 3.61 -0.47 -3.47
N ASP A 44 3.07 -0.48 -4.70
CA ASP A 44 3.61 -1.20 -5.86
C ASP A 44 3.85 -2.71 -5.61
N ARG A 45 3.24 -3.28 -4.56
CA ARG A 45 3.48 -4.67 -4.15
C ARG A 45 2.16 -5.37 -3.85
N ALA A 46 2.06 -6.62 -4.30
CA ALA A 46 0.94 -7.46 -3.93
C ALA A 46 0.98 -7.75 -2.41
N PRO A 47 -0.18 -7.68 -1.75
CA PRO A 47 -0.36 -8.19 -0.39
C PRO A 47 0.07 -9.67 -0.33
N PRO A 48 0.70 -10.12 0.77
CA PRO A 48 1.01 -11.53 0.93
C PRO A 48 -0.26 -12.36 1.12
N ASP A 49 -0.21 -13.62 0.71
CA ASP A 49 -1.25 -14.60 1.05
C ASP A 49 -1.22 -14.91 2.55
N SER A 50 -2.39 -15.17 3.17
CA SER A 50 -2.51 -15.18 4.64
C SER A 50 -3.25 -16.35 5.26
N HIS A 51 -3.44 -17.46 4.55
CA HIS A 51 -4.29 -18.57 5.03
C HIS A 51 -5.68 -18.12 5.52
N GLY A 52 -6.22 -17.06 4.93
CA GLY A 52 -7.53 -16.49 5.30
C GLY A 52 -7.51 -15.57 6.52
N LEU A 53 -6.35 -15.30 7.13
CA LEU A 53 -6.24 -14.29 8.18
C LEU A 53 -6.32 -12.88 7.58
N PRO A 54 -7.05 -11.95 8.22
CA PRO A 54 -7.04 -10.57 7.77
C PRO A 54 -5.63 -10.00 7.90
N ILE A 55 -5.19 -9.29 6.87
CA ILE A 55 -3.96 -8.49 6.88
C ILE A 55 -4.38 -7.02 6.78
N LEU A 56 -3.67 -6.15 7.46
CA LEU A 56 -3.83 -4.70 7.37
C LEU A 56 -2.57 -4.09 6.73
N LEU A 57 -2.73 -2.94 6.09
CA LEU A 57 -1.61 -2.07 5.72
C LEU A 57 -1.41 -1.06 6.85
N THR A 58 -0.26 -1.13 7.51
CA THR A 58 0.14 -0.18 8.55
C THR A 58 1.15 0.80 8.00
N PHE A 59 0.86 2.09 8.15
CA PHE A 59 1.76 3.18 7.83
C PHE A 59 2.48 3.58 9.12
N LYS A 60 3.78 3.81 9.03
CA LYS A 60 4.61 4.30 10.11
C LYS A 60 5.56 5.37 9.61
N ARG A 61 5.70 6.45 10.37
CA ARG A 61 6.71 7.46 10.14
C ARG A 61 8.11 6.87 10.34
N GLY A 62 8.87 6.81 9.26
CA GLY A 62 10.31 6.60 9.27
C GLY A 62 11.06 7.94 9.39
N VAL A 63 12.40 7.86 9.44
CA VAL A 63 13.27 9.05 9.62
C VAL A 63 13.15 10.02 8.44
N THR A 64 12.99 9.51 7.21
CA THR A 64 12.96 10.30 5.98
C THR A 64 11.79 9.94 5.06
N SER A 65 10.90 9.05 5.47
CA SER A 65 9.83 8.50 4.62
C SER A 65 8.72 7.88 5.44
N THR A 66 7.52 7.79 4.89
CA THR A 66 6.47 6.93 5.43
C THR A 66 6.73 5.49 4.98
N GLU A 67 6.94 4.61 5.94
CA GLU A 67 7.07 3.18 5.71
C GLU A 67 5.69 2.53 5.77
N ALA A 68 5.40 1.58 4.87
CA ALA A 68 4.23 0.75 5.02
C ALA A 68 4.57 -0.72 5.24
N TRP A 69 3.70 -1.38 5.99
CA TRP A 69 3.91 -2.72 6.50
C TRP A 69 2.62 -3.50 6.38
N TRP A 70 2.67 -4.68 5.77
CA TRP A 70 1.59 -5.65 5.88
C TRP A 70 1.66 -6.31 7.26
N VAL A 71 0.60 -6.23 8.05
CA VAL A 71 0.56 -6.81 9.41
C VAL A 71 -0.72 -7.61 9.64
N VAL A 72 -0.64 -8.69 10.40
CA VAL A 72 -1.82 -9.44 10.86
C VAL A 72 -2.26 -8.87 12.22
N PRO A 73 -3.56 -8.62 12.45
CA PRO A 73 -4.06 -8.19 13.76
C PRO A 73 -3.69 -9.18 14.86
N ARG A 74 -3.24 -8.66 16.02
CA ARG A 74 -2.69 -9.46 17.11
C ARG A 74 -3.65 -10.55 17.59
N ASP A 75 -4.91 -10.23 17.81
CA ASP A 75 -5.88 -11.20 18.36
C ASP A 75 -6.13 -12.36 17.39
N ARG A 76 -6.14 -12.07 16.08
CA ARG A 76 -6.26 -13.07 15.02
C ARG A 76 -5.02 -13.95 14.92
N LEU A 77 -3.85 -13.34 15.07
CA LEU A 77 -2.58 -14.08 15.15
C LEU A 77 -2.55 -15.02 16.36
N LEU A 78 -3.02 -14.56 17.52
CA LEU A 78 -3.09 -15.38 18.74
C LEU A 78 -4.08 -16.53 18.60
N GLU A 79 -5.27 -16.26 18.04
CA GLU A 79 -6.29 -17.26 17.75
C GLU A 79 -5.74 -18.34 16.81
N TRP A 80 -5.16 -17.94 15.67
CA TRP A 80 -4.52 -18.87 14.75
C TRP A 80 -3.41 -19.68 15.42
N ALA A 81 -2.54 -19.03 16.18
CA ALA A 81 -1.40 -19.70 16.82
C ALA A 81 -1.86 -20.74 17.85
N ALA A 82 -2.96 -20.48 18.56
CA ALA A 82 -3.56 -21.45 19.47
C ALA A 82 -4.13 -22.64 18.70
N THR A 83 -4.93 -22.39 17.66
CA THR A 83 -5.50 -23.45 16.81
C THR A 83 -4.41 -24.30 16.16
N GLU A 84 -3.43 -23.69 15.50
CA GLU A 84 -2.38 -24.42 14.78
C GLU A 84 -1.50 -25.24 15.72
N ARG A 85 -1.24 -24.75 16.93
CA ARG A 85 -0.52 -25.51 17.96
C ARG A 85 -1.26 -26.77 18.38
N GLU A 86 -2.60 -26.74 18.41
CA GLU A 86 -3.44 -27.88 18.80
C GLU A 86 -3.68 -28.85 17.64
N SER A 87 -4.04 -28.34 16.46
CA SER A 87 -4.41 -29.14 15.30
C SER A 87 -3.21 -29.65 14.51
N ASN A 88 -2.14 -28.84 14.41
CA ASN A 88 -0.98 -29.08 13.55
C ASN A 88 0.34 -28.71 14.26
N PRO A 89 0.68 -29.34 15.39
CA PRO A 89 1.81 -28.94 16.24
C PRO A 89 3.16 -28.92 15.50
N ALA A 90 3.36 -29.78 14.51
CA ALA A 90 4.56 -29.80 13.68
C ALA A 90 4.65 -28.57 12.75
N ALA A 91 3.54 -28.15 12.13
CA ALA A 91 3.51 -26.95 11.29
C ALA A 91 3.75 -25.70 12.13
N TYR A 92 3.07 -25.57 13.27
CA TYR A 92 3.29 -24.50 14.23
C TYR A 92 4.75 -24.44 14.71
N ALA A 93 5.37 -25.58 15.05
CA ALA A 93 6.76 -25.62 15.47
C ALA A 93 7.72 -25.17 14.36
N ARG A 94 7.49 -25.58 13.10
CA ARG A 94 8.28 -25.13 11.95
C ARG A 94 8.12 -23.63 11.71
N TRP A 95 6.88 -23.12 11.68
CA TRP A 95 6.60 -21.69 11.53
C TRP A 95 7.29 -20.88 12.63
N ARG A 96 7.14 -21.30 13.89
CA ARG A 96 7.75 -20.64 15.04
C ARG A 96 9.28 -20.64 14.94
N ASP A 97 9.91 -21.73 14.50
CA ASP A 97 11.36 -21.78 14.33
C ASP A 97 11.84 -20.85 13.21
N LEU A 98 11.11 -20.81 12.08
CA LEU A 98 11.39 -19.92 10.94
C LEU A 98 11.28 -18.44 11.30
N VAL A 99 10.25 -18.06 12.05
CA VAL A 99 10.02 -16.69 12.52
C VAL A 99 11.04 -16.29 13.59
N LEU A 100 11.30 -17.15 14.58
CA LEU A 100 12.14 -16.80 15.74
C LEU A 100 13.64 -16.87 15.45
N ARG A 101 14.11 -17.74 14.55
CA ARG A 101 15.54 -17.90 14.29
C ARG A 101 16.08 -17.02 13.18
N GLY A 102 15.23 -16.39 12.37
CA GLY A 102 15.69 -15.68 11.16
C GLY A 102 16.53 -16.55 10.21
N LYS A 103 16.55 -17.88 10.43
CA LYS A 103 17.35 -18.85 9.67
C LYS A 103 16.55 -19.39 8.50
N LEU A 104 16.16 -18.47 7.62
CA LEU A 104 16.35 -18.67 6.20
C LEU A 104 17.41 -17.65 5.78
N ALA A 105 18.62 -17.86 6.30
CA ALA A 105 19.78 -17.06 5.99
C ALA A 105 20.60 -17.78 4.91
N GLY A 106 20.57 -17.25 3.68
CA GLY A 106 21.41 -17.64 2.55
C GLY A 106 20.93 -18.93 1.88
N GLU A 107 20.49 -18.92 0.63
CA GLU A 107 21.45 -18.82 -0.49
C GLU A 107 21.03 -17.91 -1.67
N ARG A 108 20.08 -16.98 -1.53
CA ARG A 108 19.94 -15.88 -2.52
C ARG A 108 19.62 -14.55 -1.86
N ALA A 109 20.58 -13.63 -1.93
CA ALA A 109 20.47 -12.30 -1.34
C ALA A 109 19.27 -11.48 -1.85
N TRP A 110 18.61 -11.87 -2.95
CA TRP A 110 17.67 -11.00 -3.68
C TRP A 110 16.23 -11.56 -3.79
N ASP A 111 15.87 -12.64 -3.10
CA ASP A 111 14.50 -13.19 -3.17
C ASP A 111 13.70 -12.99 -1.88
N ARG A 112 13.52 -11.71 -1.51
CA ARG A 112 12.72 -11.30 -0.34
C ARG A 112 11.24 -11.63 -0.52
N ASP A 113 10.77 -11.73 -1.77
CA ASP A 113 9.41 -12.14 -2.11
C ASP A 113 9.21 -13.65 -1.93
N GLY A 114 10.10 -14.49 -2.47
CA GLY A 114 10.02 -15.95 -2.31
C GLY A 114 10.14 -16.43 -0.86
N TYR A 115 10.98 -15.77 -0.02
CA TYR A 115 11.01 -16.04 1.43
C TYR A 115 9.66 -15.73 2.09
N ARG A 116 9.07 -14.59 1.74
CA ARG A 116 7.79 -14.16 2.31
C ARG A 116 6.69 -15.13 1.91
N ASP A 117 6.63 -15.51 0.65
CA ASP A 117 5.59 -16.38 0.14
C ASP A 117 5.73 -17.80 0.76
N ALA A 118 6.96 -18.30 0.94
CA ALA A 118 7.20 -19.58 1.63
C ALA A 118 6.89 -19.57 3.14
N VAL A 119 7.12 -18.46 3.85
CA VAL A 119 6.72 -18.32 5.26
C VAL A 119 5.22 -18.12 5.38
N ALA A 120 4.62 -17.39 4.44
CA ALA A 120 3.18 -17.24 4.33
C ALA A 120 2.51 -18.60 4.18
N GLU A 121 3.05 -19.55 3.41
CA GLU A 121 2.50 -20.92 3.27
C GLU A 121 2.47 -21.78 4.55
N LEU A 122 3.16 -21.35 5.62
CA LEU A 122 3.32 -22.12 6.85
C LEU A 122 2.53 -21.54 8.04
N GLY A 123 1.88 -20.39 7.86
CA GLY A 123 1.15 -19.68 8.90
C GLY A 123 0.95 -18.19 8.57
N PRO A 124 0.56 -17.35 9.55
CA PRO A 124 0.42 -15.93 9.34
C PRO A 124 1.77 -15.37 8.91
N PRO A 125 1.80 -14.55 7.85
CA PRO A 125 3.02 -13.89 7.44
C PRO A 125 3.52 -13.01 8.59
N ALA A 126 4.84 -13.01 8.82
CA ALA A 126 5.47 -11.97 9.63
C ALA A 126 5.19 -10.59 9.02
N PRO A 127 5.34 -9.48 9.76
CA PRO A 127 5.22 -8.14 9.19
C PRO A 127 6.12 -7.98 7.97
N VAL A 128 5.53 -7.66 6.81
CA VAL A 128 6.27 -7.49 5.56
C VAL A 128 6.33 -6.02 5.22
N PHE A 129 7.55 -5.52 5.03
CA PHE A 129 7.74 -4.17 4.51
C PHE A 129 7.20 -4.05 3.08
N ALA A 130 6.31 -3.08 2.88
CA ALA A 130 5.83 -2.63 1.58
C ALA A 130 6.17 -1.14 1.50
N GLY A 131 7.25 -0.81 0.80
CA GLY A 131 7.68 0.58 0.73
C GLY A 131 6.61 1.44 0.08
N ILE A 132 6.31 2.60 0.67
CA ILE A 132 5.58 3.64 -0.04
C ILE A 132 6.62 4.61 -0.56
N VAL A 133 6.73 4.66 -1.87
CA VAL A 133 7.60 5.63 -2.53
C VAL A 133 6.85 6.95 -2.54
N ARG A 134 7.19 7.82 -1.58
CA ARG A 134 6.72 9.21 -1.50
C ARG A 134 7.23 9.99 -2.70
N TYR A 135 6.34 10.62 -3.46
CA TYR A 135 6.72 11.41 -4.64
C TYR A 135 6.71 12.93 -4.37
N THR A 136 5.59 13.46 -3.85
CA THR A 136 5.46 14.86 -3.44
C THR A 136 4.41 15.01 -2.34
N CYS A 137 4.46 16.12 -1.62
CA CYS A 137 3.45 16.51 -0.63
C CYS A 137 2.93 17.93 -0.92
N GLU A 138 1.62 18.12 -0.84
CA GLU A 138 0.95 19.41 -1.10
C GLU A 138 -0.28 19.54 -0.19
N GLU A 139 -0.40 20.63 0.57
CA GLU A 139 -1.58 20.94 1.39
C GLU A 139 -2.05 19.76 2.29
N ASN A 140 -1.11 19.09 2.98
CA ASN A 140 -1.38 17.90 3.81
C ASN A 140 -1.87 16.68 3.02
N TRP A 141 -1.52 16.60 1.74
CA TRP A 141 -1.66 15.40 0.93
C TRP A 141 -0.29 14.84 0.59
N MET A 142 -0.20 13.51 0.50
CA MET A 142 0.96 12.80 -0.02
C MET A 142 0.61 12.09 -1.31
N ARG A 143 1.30 12.41 -2.40
CA ARG A 143 1.23 11.65 -3.65
C ARG A 143 2.14 10.43 -3.58
N THR A 144 1.61 9.25 -3.86
CA THR A 144 2.42 8.03 -4.04
C THR A 144 3.10 8.06 -5.41
N HIS A 145 4.21 7.34 -5.55
CA HIS A 145 4.90 7.23 -6.83
C HIS A 145 3.93 6.77 -7.94
N PRO A 146 4.02 7.36 -9.15
CA PRO A 146 3.19 6.95 -10.26
C PRO A 146 3.40 5.45 -10.54
N GLN A 147 2.31 4.69 -10.59
CA GLN A 147 2.36 3.36 -11.18
C GLN A 147 2.75 3.53 -12.66
N PRO A 148 3.65 2.70 -13.23
CA PRO A 148 3.93 2.76 -14.65
C PRO A 148 2.59 2.67 -15.40
N SER A 149 2.33 3.63 -16.30
CA SER A 149 1.13 3.69 -17.14
C SER A 149 0.87 2.29 -17.68
N THR A 150 -0.21 1.64 -17.25
CA THR A 150 -0.56 0.33 -17.78
C THR A 150 -0.89 0.51 -19.24
N TYR A 151 0.03 0.08 -20.12
CA TYR A 151 -0.23 -0.05 -21.55
C TYR A 151 -1.26 -1.17 -21.71
N ARG A 152 -2.53 -0.79 -21.67
CA ARG A 152 -3.63 -1.66 -22.03
C ARG A 152 -4.03 -1.28 -23.44
N ALA A 153 -3.46 -2.01 -24.39
CA ALA A 153 -3.94 -2.05 -25.78
C ALA A 153 -5.27 -2.81 -25.80
N ASP A 154 -6.28 -2.23 -25.17
CA ASP A 154 -7.66 -2.60 -25.42
C ASP A 154 -8.00 -2.03 -26.81
N ALA A 155 -8.94 -2.65 -27.53
CA ALA A 155 -9.17 -2.44 -28.97
C ALA A 155 -9.45 -0.99 -29.43
N ASP A 156 -9.57 -0.02 -28.49
CA ASP A 156 -9.76 1.41 -28.72
C ASP A 156 -8.60 2.32 -28.23
N GLY A 157 -7.49 1.77 -27.72
CA GLY A 157 -6.20 2.47 -27.61
C GLY A 157 -6.14 3.72 -26.69
N ASP A 158 -7.05 3.86 -25.73
CA ASP A 158 -7.03 4.99 -24.80
C ASP A 158 -5.95 4.81 -23.72
N ASN A 159 -4.93 5.67 -23.79
CA ASN A 159 -3.88 5.72 -22.77
C ASN A 159 -4.42 6.40 -21.51
N SER A 160 -4.06 5.91 -20.33
CA SER A 160 -4.44 6.54 -19.06
C SER A 160 -3.27 6.62 -18.07
N GLU A 161 -3.30 7.66 -17.25
CA GLU A 161 -2.39 7.85 -16.12
C GLU A 161 -3.22 7.88 -14.83
N THR A 162 -2.74 7.21 -13.78
CA THR A 162 -3.39 7.23 -12.47
C THR A 162 -2.48 7.85 -11.42
N GLU A 163 -3.00 8.79 -10.65
CA GLU A 163 -2.35 9.32 -9.44
C GLU A 163 -3.14 8.94 -8.19
N ILE A 164 -2.43 8.50 -7.15
CA ILE A 164 -3.01 8.26 -5.84
C ILE A 164 -2.44 9.27 -4.86
N TRP A 165 -3.36 9.95 -4.17
CA TRP A 165 -3.07 10.91 -3.12
C TRP A 165 -3.69 10.41 -1.83
N LEU A 166 -2.91 10.49 -0.75
CA LEU A 166 -3.25 10.01 0.58
C LEU A 166 -3.26 11.18 1.57
N ALA A 167 -4.26 11.22 2.43
CA ALA A 167 -4.33 12.13 3.57
C ALA A 167 -4.95 11.40 4.76
N ARG A 168 -4.81 11.96 5.96
CA ARG A 168 -5.49 11.49 7.17
C ARG A 168 -6.41 12.60 7.65
N ASP A 169 -7.61 12.23 8.09
CA ASP A 169 -8.51 13.19 8.74
C ASP A 169 -8.36 13.18 10.27
N ARG A 170 -9.08 14.08 10.94
CA ARG A 170 -9.04 14.25 12.40
C ARG A 170 -9.54 13.05 13.18
N SER A 171 -10.38 12.19 12.59
CA SER A 171 -10.78 10.92 13.21
C SER A 171 -9.69 9.86 13.13
N GLY A 172 -8.68 10.10 12.30
CA GLY A 172 -7.58 9.21 12.03
C GLY A 172 -7.79 8.34 10.80
N ASP A 173 -8.90 8.50 10.07
CA ASP A 173 -9.22 7.71 8.89
C ASP A 173 -8.31 8.09 7.72
N LEU A 174 -7.97 7.09 6.91
CA LEU A 174 -7.21 7.29 5.68
C LEU A 174 -8.16 7.71 4.57
N LEU A 175 -7.78 8.79 3.90
CA LEU A 175 -8.50 9.35 2.77
C LEU A 175 -7.67 9.21 1.51
N VAL A 176 -8.30 8.60 0.52
CA VAL A 176 -7.67 8.24 -0.74
C VAL A 176 -8.36 9.00 -1.85
N LYS A 177 -7.58 9.78 -2.59
CA LYS A 177 -7.98 10.47 -3.80
C LYS A 177 -7.28 9.79 -4.98
N ASN A 178 -8.06 9.12 -5.81
CA ASN A 178 -7.60 8.49 -7.03
C ASN A 178 -7.98 9.39 -8.22
N LEU A 179 -6.98 9.89 -8.94
CA LEU A 179 -7.14 10.69 -10.15
C LEU A 179 -6.76 9.85 -11.37
N GLU A 180 -7.72 9.65 -12.27
CA GLU A 180 -7.50 8.99 -13.55
C GLU A 180 -7.52 10.03 -14.67
N PHE A 181 -6.44 10.12 -15.44
CA PHE A 181 -6.31 11.02 -16.57
C PHE A 181 -6.34 10.26 -17.87
N SER A 182 -7.12 10.73 -18.84
CA SER A 182 -6.98 10.29 -20.23
C SER A 182 -5.75 10.96 -20.83
N LEU A 183 -4.91 10.16 -21.48
CA LEU A 183 -3.71 10.60 -22.17
C LEU A 183 -3.95 10.55 -23.68
N LYS A 184 -3.61 11.64 -24.36
CA LYS A 184 -3.55 11.68 -25.82
C LYS A 184 -2.10 11.76 -26.26
N ALA A 185 -1.69 10.78 -27.06
CA ALA A 185 -0.41 10.80 -27.72
C ALA A 185 -0.33 12.02 -28.67
N PHE A 186 0.81 12.68 -28.71
CA PHE A 186 1.09 13.73 -29.68
C PHE A 186 2.51 13.61 -30.21
N HIS A 187 2.69 14.08 -31.44
CA HIS A 187 3.97 14.04 -32.14
C HIS A 187 4.51 15.46 -32.19
N VAL A 188 5.74 15.64 -31.70
CA VAL A 188 6.50 16.87 -31.99
C VAL A 188 7.35 16.61 -33.24
N TRP A 189 8.11 15.51 -33.28
CA TRP A 189 8.80 14.95 -34.47
C TRP A 189 9.07 13.45 -34.24
N GLY A 190 8.71 12.55 -35.17
CA GLY A 190 8.93 11.09 -35.05
C GLY A 190 7.87 10.30 -34.28
N ASP A 191 8.16 9.05 -33.92
CA ASP A 191 7.25 8.15 -33.20
C ASP A 191 6.79 8.73 -31.86
N ALA A 192 5.51 8.56 -31.51
CA ALA A 192 4.89 9.17 -30.33
C ALA A 192 5.44 8.57 -29.02
N THR A 193 6.41 9.26 -28.43
CA THR A 193 6.89 9.00 -27.06
C THR A 193 6.30 9.98 -26.03
N SER A 194 5.49 10.96 -26.48
CA SER A 194 4.97 12.05 -25.65
C SER A 194 3.44 12.00 -25.54
N PHE A 195 2.94 12.21 -24.33
CA PHE A 195 1.52 12.17 -24.00
C PHE A 195 1.09 13.46 -23.28
N LEU A 196 -0.10 13.95 -23.58
CA LEU A 196 -0.74 15.06 -22.87
C LEU A 196 -1.98 14.55 -22.14
N ARG A 197 -2.19 15.02 -20.90
CA ARG A 197 -3.44 14.81 -20.17
C ARG A 197 -4.56 15.62 -20.83
N THR A 198 -5.64 14.99 -21.23
CA THR A 198 -6.76 15.64 -21.95
C THR A 198 -8.04 15.70 -21.15
N SER A 199 -8.25 14.75 -20.23
CA SER A 199 -9.38 14.75 -19.31
C SER A 199 -8.98 14.09 -18.00
N GLY A 200 -9.70 14.38 -16.91
CA GLY A 200 -9.42 13.82 -15.59
C GLY A 200 -10.70 13.46 -14.84
N ARG A 201 -10.67 12.36 -14.08
CA ARG A 201 -11.74 11.94 -13.19
C ARG A 201 -11.17 11.68 -11.80
N ALA A 202 -11.87 12.15 -10.77
CA ALA A 202 -11.49 11.94 -9.38
C ALA A 202 -12.49 11.00 -8.69
N ASN A 203 -11.95 9.99 -8.01
CA ASN A 203 -12.67 9.09 -7.11
C ASN A 203 -12.10 9.24 -5.70
N TRP A 204 -12.97 9.16 -4.70
CA TRP A 204 -12.61 9.37 -3.30
C TRP A 204 -13.07 8.19 -2.46
N SER A 205 -12.20 7.74 -1.57
CA SER A 205 -12.51 6.67 -0.62
C SER A 205 -12.06 7.07 0.79
N ARG A 206 -12.93 6.83 1.77
CA ARG A 206 -12.58 6.89 3.21
C ARG A 206 -12.43 5.48 3.75
N ILE A 207 -11.31 5.23 4.42
CA ILE A 207 -10.96 3.94 4.98
C ILE A 207 -10.76 4.13 6.49
N PRO A 208 -11.62 3.52 7.32
CA PRO A 208 -11.50 3.62 8.76
C PRO A 208 -10.17 3.11 9.28
N VAL A 209 -9.58 3.85 10.22
CA VAL A 209 -8.42 3.37 10.96
C VAL A 209 -8.80 2.15 11.82
N GLN A 210 -7.93 1.16 11.84
CA GLN A 210 -8.08 -0.04 12.66
C GLN A 210 -7.52 0.20 14.07
N PRO A 211 -8.18 -0.34 15.11
CA PRO A 211 -7.75 -0.20 16.51
C PRO A 211 -6.44 -0.93 16.83
#